data_AF-A0A7J3EPA0-F1
#
_entry.id   AF-A0A7J3EPA0-F1
#
_cell.length_a   1.000
_cell.length_b   1.000
_cell.length_c   1.000
_cell.angle_alpha   90.00
_cell.angle_beta   90.00
_cell.angle_gamma   90.00
#
_symmetry.space_group_name_H-M   'P 1'
#
loop_
_entity.id
_entity.type
_entity.pdbx_description
1 polymer ?
#
loop_
_entity_poly.entity_id
_entity_poly.type
_entity_poly.pdbx_seq_one_letter_code
_entity_poly.pdbx_strand_id
1 'polypeptide(L)'
;MVGLDSAKRYFSPKMNDRERAIFETGIALSAILHLLHGMPIPRSRSAVRRLERTMEEVIETQPFRRRVRVKIYPQVRGGVYGYDVARGENIYASVEVRYGSSSVVGELRWIRRLGYPLMYIKDIKNHKK
;
A
#
# COMPACT_ATOMS: atom_id res chain seq x y z
N MET A 1 -20.09 -5.14 -6.32
CA MET A 1 -21.06 -4.16 -5.78
C MET A 1 -20.31 -2.92 -5.37
N VAL A 2 -20.48 -1.80 -6.08
CA VAL A 2 -20.03 -0.50 -5.55
C VAL A 2 -21.06 -0.10 -4.51
N GLY A 3 -20.81 -0.48 -3.24
CA GLY A 3 -21.66 -0.05 -2.14
C GLY A 3 -21.68 1.47 -2.08
N LEU A 4 -22.84 2.06 -1.76
CA LEU A 4 -22.94 3.48 -1.43
C LEU A 4 -21.85 3.83 -0.39
N ASP A 5 -21.04 4.86 -0.68
CA ASP A 5 -20.06 5.41 0.26
C ASP A 5 -20.82 6.09 1.42
N SER A 6 -21.25 5.31 2.40
CA SER A 6 -21.97 5.79 3.59
C SER A 6 -21.11 6.74 4.42
N ALA A 7 -19.79 6.63 4.32
CA ALA A 7 -18.84 7.50 4.99
C ALA A 7 -18.73 8.89 4.35
N LYS A 8 -19.23 9.09 3.12
CA LYS A 8 -19.15 10.37 2.39
C LYS A 8 -19.60 11.57 3.21
N ARG A 9 -20.63 11.40 4.06
CA ARG A 9 -21.18 12.46 4.93
C ARG A 9 -20.18 13.03 5.96
N TYR A 10 -19.12 12.30 6.27
CA TYR A 10 -18.09 12.72 7.23
C TYR A 10 -16.94 13.49 6.57
N PHE A 11 -16.86 13.48 5.23
CA PHE A 11 -15.84 14.25 4.52
C PHE A 11 -16.36 15.66 4.22
N SER A 12 -15.44 16.62 4.20
CA SER A 12 -15.79 18.01 3.89
C SER A 12 -16.54 18.08 2.55
N PRO A 13 -17.64 18.85 2.43
CA PRO A 13 -18.33 19.03 1.16
C PRO A 13 -17.46 19.75 0.10
N LYS A 14 -16.35 20.38 0.53
CA LYS A 14 -15.35 20.98 -0.36
C LYS A 14 -14.35 19.98 -0.91
N MET A 15 -14.31 18.75 -0.37
CA MET A 15 -13.38 17.71 -0.81
C MET A 15 -13.81 17.16 -2.16
N ASN A 16 -12.90 17.17 -3.13
CA ASN A 16 -13.13 16.61 -4.46
C ASN A 16 -12.70 15.13 -4.57
N ASP A 17 -13.10 14.48 -5.67
CA ASP A 17 -12.81 13.07 -5.92
C ASP A 17 -11.31 12.74 -5.88
N ARG A 18 -10.47 13.65 -6.41
CA ARG A 18 -9.01 13.50 -6.44
C ARG A 18 -8.43 13.53 -5.04
N GLU A 19 -8.84 14.49 -4.21
CA GLU A 19 -8.42 14.59 -2.82
C GLU A 19 -8.81 13.33 -2.05
N ARG A 20 -10.04 12.84 -2.25
CA ARG A 20 -10.49 11.61 -1.59
C ARG A 20 -9.68 10.40 -2.04
N ALA A 21 -9.39 10.28 -3.34
CA ALA A 21 -8.53 9.20 -3.85
C ALA A 21 -7.10 9.28 -3.28
N ILE A 22 -6.52 10.48 -3.14
CA ILE A 22 -5.20 10.68 -2.51
C ILE A 22 -5.24 10.26 -1.03
N PHE A 23 -6.26 10.69 -0.29
CA PHE A 23 -6.43 10.37 1.12
C PHE A 23 -6.50 8.86 1.36
N GLU A 24 -7.34 8.16 0.61
CA GLU A 24 -7.50 6.71 0.67
C GLU A 24 -6.22 5.96 0.25
N THR A 25 -5.45 6.53 -0.69
CA THR A 25 -4.13 5.98 -1.07
C THR A 25 -3.15 6.06 0.09
N GLY A 26 -3.13 7.17 0.82
CA GLY A 26 -2.30 7.33 2.03
C GLY A 26 -2.65 6.32 3.11
N ILE A 27 -3.95 6.11 3.37
CA ILE A 27 -4.43 5.07 4.30
C ILE A 27 -3.90 3.69 3.90
N ALA A 28 -4.03 3.32 2.63
CA ALA A 28 -3.64 2.01 2.14
C ALA A 28 -2.12 1.77 2.27
N LEU A 29 -1.30 2.73 1.86
CA LEU A 29 0.16 2.61 1.97
C LEU A 29 0.62 2.52 3.44
N SER A 30 0.02 3.33 4.32
CA SER A 30 0.31 3.29 5.75
C SER A 30 -0.08 1.95 6.38
N ALA A 31 -1.28 1.43 6.05
CA ALA A 31 -1.73 0.13 6.52
C ALA A 31 -0.77 -0.99 6.10
N ILE A 32 -0.29 -1.00 4.84
CA ILE A 32 0.68 -2.00 4.37
C ILE A 32 1.97 -1.95 5.19
N LEU A 33 2.56 -0.75 5.37
CA LEU A 33 3.80 -0.61 6.11
C LEU A 33 3.65 -1.11 7.54
N HIS A 34 2.62 -0.65 8.25
CA HIS A 34 2.48 -0.94 9.69
C HIS A 34 1.99 -2.36 9.99
N LEU A 35 1.23 -2.99 9.10
CA LEU A 35 0.85 -4.41 9.26
C LEU A 35 2.04 -5.35 9.04
N LEU A 36 2.95 -5.00 8.13
CA LEU A 36 4.13 -5.81 7.83
C LEU A 36 5.31 -5.52 8.77
N HIS A 37 5.44 -4.29 9.27
CA HIS A 37 6.59 -3.90 10.06
C HIS A 37 6.77 -4.79 11.29
N GLY A 38 7.95 -5.40 11.42
CA GLY A 38 8.27 -6.30 12.53
C GLY A 38 7.91 -7.76 12.28
N MET A 39 7.21 -8.10 11.19
CA MET A 39 6.92 -9.50 10.86
C MET A 39 8.19 -10.28 10.47
N PRO A 40 8.39 -11.50 10.98
CA PRO A 40 9.42 -12.40 10.46
C PRO A 40 9.16 -12.72 8.99
N ILE A 41 10.19 -12.61 8.17
CA ILE A 41 10.11 -12.93 6.73
C ILE A 41 10.33 -14.44 6.54
N PRO A 42 9.43 -15.14 5.84
CA PRO A 42 9.63 -16.56 5.52
C PRO A 42 10.92 -16.82 4.75
N ARG A 43 11.61 -17.93 5.05
CA ARG A 43 12.88 -18.29 4.38
C ARG A 43 12.70 -18.70 2.91
N SER A 44 11.59 -19.35 2.58
CA SER A 44 11.37 -19.84 1.22
C SER A 44 10.71 -18.77 0.35
N ARG A 45 11.20 -18.62 -0.88
CA ARG A 45 10.61 -17.69 -1.86
C ARG A 45 9.13 -17.96 -2.12
N SER A 46 8.69 -19.21 -2.06
CA SER A 46 7.27 -19.56 -2.23
C SER A 46 6.40 -19.08 -1.07
N ALA A 47 6.90 -19.16 0.18
CA ALA A 47 6.19 -18.61 1.33
C ALA A 47 6.16 -17.08 1.33
N VAL A 48 7.26 -16.42 0.93
CA VAL A 48 7.27 -14.95 0.75
C VAL A 48 6.22 -14.52 -0.28
N ARG A 49 6.14 -15.19 -1.43
CA ARG A 49 5.10 -14.88 -2.44
C ARG A 49 3.67 -15.08 -1.93
N ARG A 50 3.44 -16.08 -1.08
CA ARG A 50 2.13 -16.27 -0.44
C ARG A 50 1.83 -15.12 0.51
N LEU A 51 2.78 -14.71 1.35
CA LEU A 51 2.61 -13.56 2.24
C LEU A 51 2.32 -12.28 1.45
N GLU A 52 3.09 -11.99 0.39
CA GLU A 52 2.85 -10.86 -0.51
C GLU A 52 1.41 -10.89 -1.04
N ARG A 53 0.97 -12.05 -1.54
CA ARG A 53 -0.37 -12.22 -2.10
C ARG A 53 -1.48 -12.05 -1.06
N THR A 54 -1.31 -12.64 0.12
CA THR A 54 -2.24 -12.48 1.24
C THR A 54 -2.36 -11.01 1.64
N MET A 55 -1.24 -10.28 1.68
CA MET A 55 -1.28 -8.84 1.98
C MET A 55 -1.96 -8.03 0.89
N GLU A 56 -1.76 -8.36 -0.38
CA GLU A 56 -2.51 -7.75 -1.50
C GLU A 56 -4.02 -7.94 -1.28
N GLU A 57 -4.47 -9.18 -1.02
CA GLU A 57 -5.87 -9.52 -0.81
C GLU A 57 -6.47 -8.81 0.42
N VAL A 58 -5.73 -8.78 1.54
CA VAL A 58 -6.16 -8.06 2.76
C VAL A 58 -6.40 -6.59 2.49
N ILE A 59 -5.50 -5.91 1.76
CA ILE A 59 -5.63 -4.48 1.50
C ILE A 59 -6.70 -4.22 0.44
N GLU A 60 -6.86 -5.10 -0.55
CA GLU A 60 -7.94 -5.01 -1.55
C GLU A 60 -9.34 -5.09 -0.94
N THR A 61 -9.50 -5.64 0.27
CA THR A 61 -10.77 -5.60 1.01
C THR A 61 -11.20 -4.20 1.45
N GLN A 62 -10.24 -3.25 1.54
CA GLN A 62 -10.54 -1.89 1.94
C GLN A 62 -11.29 -1.13 0.81
N PRO A 63 -12.04 -0.06 1.11
CA PRO A 63 -12.88 0.63 0.12
C PRO A 63 -12.12 1.21 -1.10
N PHE A 64 -12.70 1.21 -2.30
CA PHE A 64 -12.15 1.93 -3.48
C PHE A 64 -10.80 1.42 -4.04
N ARG A 65 -10.25 0.33 -3.50
CA ARG A 65 -9.01 -0.28 -4.00
C ARG A 65 -9.28 -0.91 -5.37
N ARG A 66 -8.42 -0.62 -6.34
CA ARG A 66 -8.48 -1.18 -7.71
C ARG A 66 -7.43 -2.23 -7.96
N ARG A 67 -6.23 -1.99 -7.45
CA ARG A 67 -5.09 -2.90 -7.59
C ARG A 67 -4.14 -2.65 -6.43
N VAL A 68 -3.71 -3.72 -5.79
CA VAL A 68 -2.61 -3.66 -4.82
C VAL A 68 -1.49 -4.56 -5.31
N ARG A 69 -0.25 -4.12 -5.11
CA ARG A 69 0.94 -4.94 -5.31
C ARG A 69 1.87 -4.78 -4.13
N VAL A 70 2.26 -5.89 -3.52
CA VAL A 70 3.22 -5.93 -2.42
C VAL A 70 4.43 -6.77 -2.84
N LYS A 71 5.62 -6.28 -2.52
CA LYS A 71 6.86 -7.04 -2.65
C LYS A 71 7.66 -6.94 -1.36
N ILE A 72 8.17 -8.07 -0.90
CA ILE A 72 9.05 -8.17 0.25
C ILE A 72 10.38 -8.69 -0.27
N TYR A 73 11.47 -8.01 0.06
CA TYR A 73 12.82 -8.33 -0.40
C TYR A 73 13.67 -8.84 0.77
N PRO A 74 13.67 -10.14 1.07
CA PRO A 74 14.52 -10.69 2.13
C PRO A 74 15.97 -10.27 1.89
N GLN A 75 16.57 -9.61 2.87
CA GLN A 75 17.93 -9.09 2.83
C GLN A 75 18.95 -10.08 3.42
N VAL A 76 18.50 -11.23 3.94
CA VAL A 76 19.32 -12.22 4.67
C VAL A 76 20.24 -11.50 5.65
N ARG A 77 19.66 -10.68 6.54
CA ARG A 77 20.45 -10.06 7.60
C ARG A 77 20.66 -11.09 8.70
N GLY A 78 21.90 -11.59 8.76
CA GLY A 78 22.38 -12.42 9.86
C GLY A 78 22.23 -11.67 11.19
N GLY A 79 21.20 -12.05 11.95
CA GLY A 79 21.12 -11.81 13.38
C GLY A 79 21.45 -13.09 14.15
N VAL A 80 21.52 -13.00 15.47
CA VAL A 80 21.84 -14.14 16.38
C VAL A 80 20.98 -15.38 16.09
N TYR A 81 19.74 -15.17 15.65
CA TYR A 81 18.77 -16.24 15.36
C TYR A 81 18.54 -16.51 13.85
N GLY A 82 19.28 -15.84 12.96
CA GLY A 82 19.30 -16.16 11.53
C GLY A 82 17.96 -16.04 10.79
N TYR A 83 17.16 -15.01 11.09
CA TYR A 83 15.95 -14.67 10.33
C TYR A 83 15.89 -13.17 10.03
N ASP A 84 15.21 -12.83 8.94
CA ASP A 84 15.01 -11.44 8.51
C ASP A 84 13.63 -10.93 8.95
N VAL A 85 13.51 -9.61 9.05
CA VAL A 85 12.31 -8.93 9.55
C VAL A 85 11.86 -7.89 8.52
N ALA A 86 10.55 -7.84 8.26
CA ALA A 86 9.96 -6.86 7.39
C ALA A 86 10.05 -5.45 8.00
N ARG A 87 10.60 -4.52 7.22
CA ARG A 87 10.86 -3.13 7.58
C ARG A 87 10.68 -2.25 6.35
N GLY A 88 10.61 -0.93 6.54
CA GLY A 88 10.41 -0.02 5.41
C GLY A 88 11.47 -0.18 4.30
N GLU A 89 12.70 -0.60 4.63
CA GLU A 89 13.78 -0.73 3.64
C GLU A 89 13.60 -1.92 2.69
N ASN A 90 12.87 -2.96 3.11
CA ASN A 90 12.70 -4.20 2.34
C ASN A 90 11.25 -4.44 1.90
N ILE A 91 10.38 -3.45 2.04
CA ILE A 91 9.00 -3.48 1.55
C ILE A 91 8.88 -2.54 0.35
N TYR A 92 8.25 -3.05 -0.71
CA TYR A 92 7.69 -2.25 -1.77
C TYR A 92 6.18 -2.44 -1.81
N ALA A 93 5.46 -1.35 -2.00
CA ALA A 93 4.03 -1.42 -2.29
C ALA A 93 3.65 -0.45 -3.41
N SER A 94 2.65 -0.83 -4.19
CA SER A 94 1.94 0.04 -5.14
C SER A 94 0.46 -0.17 -4.94
N VAL A 95 -0.28 0.92 -4.76
CA VAL A 95 -1.74 0.89 -4.60
C VAL A 95 -2.36 1.80 -5.64
N GLU A 96 -3.32 1.28 -6.38
CA GLU A 96 -4.23 2.07 -7.21
C GLU A 96 -5.57 2.21 -6.49
N VAL A 97 -5.97 3.45 -6.22
CA VAL A 97 -7.29 3.80 -5.70
C VAL A 97 -8.08 4.49 -6.79
N ARG A 98 -9.37 4.17 -6.91
CA ARG A 98 -10.30 4.93 -7.75
C ARG A 98 -11.50 5.40 -6.95
N TYR A 99 -11.65 6.71 -6.84
CA TYR A 99 -12.80 7.35 -6.22
C TYR A 99 -13.45 8.30 -7.23
N GLY A 100 -14.74 8.10 -7.51
CA GLY A 100 -15.47 8.87 -8.51
C GLY A 100 -14.75 8.95 -9.86
N SER A 101 -14.46 10.17 -10.28
CA SER A 101 -13.78 10.51 -11.53
C SER A 101 -12.24 10.49 -11.46
N SER A 102 -11.63 10.12 -10.34
CA SER A 102 -10.15 10.13 -10.17
C SER A 102 -9.60 8.74 -9.85
N SER A 103 -8.49 8.38 -10.52
CA SER A 103 -7.61 7.27 -10.16
C SER A 103 -6.26 7.81 -9.66
N VAL A 104 -5.77 7.27 -8.55
CA VAL A 104 -4.49 7.66 -7.94
C VAL A 104 -3.64 6.42 -7.74
N VAL A 105 -2.38 6.50 -8.15
CA VAL A 105 -1.38 5.46 -7.88
C VAL A 105 -0.40 6.00 -6.85
N GLY A 106 -0.32 5.36 -5.69
CA GLY A 106 0.69 5.61 -4.68
C GLY A 106 1.70 4.49 -4.60
N GLU A 107 2.94 4.82 -4.23
CA GLU A 107 3.99 3.85 -3.98
C GLU A 107 4.65 4.06 -2.61
N LEU A 108 5.05 2.95 -1.99
CA LEU A 108 5.98 2.86 -0.88
C LEU A 108 7.24 2.15 -1.38
N ARG A 109 8.41 2.78 -1.24
CA ARG A 109 9.69 2.12 -1.52
C ARG A 109 10.85 2.76 -0.79
N TRP A 110 11.89 1.97 -0.54
CA TRP A 110 13.17 2.48 -0.05
C TRP A 110 13.85 3.37 -1.09
N ILE A 111 14.08 4.64 -0.75
CA ILE A 111 14.84 5.57 -1.56
C ILE A 111 16.26 5.65 -1.01
N ARG A 112 17.20 4.92 -1.62
CA ARG A 112 18.60 4.81 -1.14
C ARG A 112 19.27 6.15 -0.88
N ARG A 113 19.07 7.13 -1.78
CA ARG A 113 19.64 8.49 -1.64
C ARG A 113 19.09 9.29 -0.46
N LEU A 114 17.91 8.94 0.05
CA LEU A 114 17.28 9.59 1.20
C LEU A 114 17.47 8.78 2.49
N GLY A 115 17.89 7.51 2.39
CA GLY A 115 17.87 6.60 3.53
C GLY A 115 16.48 6.46 4.15
N TYR A 116 15.42 6.49 3.33
CA TYR A 116 14.04 6.60 3.82
C TYR A 116 13.04 5.74 3.01
N PRO A 117 12.08 5.05 3.66
CA PRO A 117 11.01 4.34 2.98
C PRO A 117 9.89 5.33 2.62
N LEU A 118 10.04 5.96 1.46
CA LEU A 118 9.15 7.06 1.06
C LEU A 118 7.82 6.53 0.54
N MET A 119 6.73 7.06 1.10
CA MET A 119 5.40 6.99 0.50
C MET A 119 5.16 8.24 -0.34
N TYR A 120 4.70 8.08 -1.58
CA TYR A 120 4.43 9.22 -2.46
C TYR A 120 3.35 8.88 -3.49
N ILE A 121 2.72 9.91 -4.02
CA ILE A 121 1.81 9.79 -5.15
C ILE A 121 2.64 9.73 -6.43
N LYS A 122 2.57 8.61 -7.13
CA LYS A 122 3.28 8.37 -8.39
C LYS A 122 2.53 8.93 -9.59
N ASP A 123 1.21 8.77 -9.62
CA ASP A 123 0.40 9.18 -10.77
C ASP A 123 -1.03 9.53 -10.34
N ILE A 124 -1.66 10.43 -11.08
CA ILE A 124 -3.05 10.85 -10.91
C ILE A 124 -3.69 10.94 -12.29
N LYS A 125 -4.77 10.19 -12.50
CA LYS A 125 -5.55 10.19 -13.74
C LYS A 125 -6.98 10.63 -13.46
N ASN A 126 -7.44 11.63 -14.19
CA ASN A 126 -8.84 12.03 -14.20
C ASN A 126 -9.55 11.37 -15.36
N HIS A 127 -10.71 10.79 -15.10
CA HIS A 127 -11.60 10.21 -16.08
C HIS A 127 -12.69 11.23 -16.41
N LYS A 128 -13.08 11.32 -17.70
CA LYS A 128 -14.27 12.08 -18.07
C LYS A 128 -15.47 11.46 -17.33
N LYS A 129 -16.29 12.31 -16.72
CA LYS A 129 -17.55 11.91 -16.09
C LYS A 129 -18.50 11.33 -17.12
#